data_AF-A0A6G2XQG4-F1
#
_entry.id   AF-A0A6G2XQG4-F1
#
_cell.length_a   1.000
_cell.length_b   1.000
_cell.length_c   1.000
_cell.angle_alpha   90.00
_cell.angle_beta   90.00
_cell.angle_gamma   90.00
#
_symmetry.space_group_name_H-M   'P 1'
#
loop_
_entity.id
_entity.type
_entity.pdbx_description
1 polymer ?
#
loop_
_entity_poly.entity_id
_entity_poly.type
_entity_poly.pdbx_seq_one_letter_code
_entity_poly.pdbx_strand_id
1 'polypeptide(L)'
;MPAEPRDTGADTYAGGLRKVARVVLLDPADRVLLLHGHEPDDPADDWWFTPGGGLEGDESRAQAALRELAEETGITDVALGPVLWRRRCSFPFAGRRWDQDEWYYLARTTRTATAATALTELERRSVAGARWWTCRELARTHETVYPTRLAGLLRTLLDEGPPAEPVTLDTEIV
;
A
#
# COMPACT_ATOMS: atom_id res chain seq x y z
N MET A 1 -32.28 5.55 28.48
CA MET A 1 -31.50 5.46 27.23
C MET A 1 -30.03 5.45 27.61
N PRO A 2 -29.39 4.29 27.86
CA PRO A 2 -27.94 4.28 27.94
C PRO A 2 -27.36 4.30 26.52
N ALA A 3 -26.38 5.17 26.32
CA ALA A 3 -25.69 5.41 25.07
C ALA A 3 -24.98 4.15 24.56
N GLU A 4 -25.08 3.92 23.25
CA GLU A 4 -24.37 2.85 22.55
C GLU A 4 -22.85 3.12 22.62
N PRO A 5 -22.03 2.09 22.84
CA PRO A 5 -20.58 2.24 22.80
C PRO A 5 -20.15 2.57 21.37
N ARG A 6 -19.36 3.63 21.22
CA ARG A 6 -18.65 3.94 19.98
C ARG A 6 -17.69 2.81 19.68
N ASP A 7 -17.91 2.14 18.56
CA ASP A 7 -17.02 1.14 18.00
C ASP A 7 -15.61 1.73 17.90
N THR A 8 -14.76 1.29 18.80
CA THR A 8 -13.37 1.72 18.89
C THR A 8 -12.65 0.73 18.00
N GLY A 9 -12.27 1.14 16.78
CA GLY A 9 -11.68 0.31 15.73
C GLY A 9 -10.49 -0.51 16.24
N ALA A 10 -10.80 -1.64 16.87
CA ALA A 10 -9.85 -2.57 17.42
C ALA A 10 -9.43 -3.50 16.29
N ASP A 11 -8.13 -3.48 15.98
CA ASP A 11 -7.49 -4.40 15.06
C ASP A 11 -7.80 -5.86 15.46
N THR A 12 -8.81 -6.46 14.83
CA THR A 12 -9.36 -7.79 15.16
C THR A 12 -8.54 -8.93 14.54
N TYR A 13 -7.28 -8.68 14.19
CA TYR A 13 -6.45 -9.68 13.51
C TYR A 13 -5.96 -10.79 14.46
N ALA A 14 -6.57 -11.97 14.33
CA ALA A 14 -6.20 -13.20 15.04
C ALA A 14 -5.11 -14.05 14.33
N GLY A 15 -4.05 -13.42 13.81
CA GLY A 15 -2.84 -14.13 13.34
C GLY A 15 -2.99 -15.03 12.10
N GLY A 16 -3.97 -14.78 11.23
CA GLY A 16 -4.16 -15.49 9.96
C GLY A 16 -3.60 -14.74 8.74
N LEU A 17 -3.54 -15.43 7.60
CA LEU A 17 -3.16 -14.83 6.31
C LEU A 17 -4.13 -13.69 5.94
N ARG A 18 -3.65 -12.45 5.96
CA ARG A 18 -4.42 -11.26 5.62
C ARG A 18 -4.48 -11.11 4.11
N LYS A 19 -5.69 -11.01 3.56
CA LYS A 19 -5.88 -10.61 2.16
C LYS A 19 -5.69 -9.10 2.08
N VAL A 20 -4.74 -8.66 1.24
CA VAL A 20 -4.36 -7.25 1.13
C VAL A 20 -4.46 -6.81 -0.32
N ALA A 21 -4.90 -5.57 -0.52
CA ALA A 21 -4.89 -4.89 -1.79
C ALA A 21 -3.93 -3.70 -1.71
N ARG A 22 -3.03 -3.59 -2.69
CA ARG A 22 -2.03 -2.53 -2.82
C ARG A 22 -2.27 -1.76 -4.10
N VAL A 23 -1.95 -0.48 -4.13
CA VAL A 23 -2.16 0.39 -5.30
C VAL A 23 -0.84 0.93 -5.82
N VAL A 24 -0.52 0.57 -7.06
CA VAL A 24 0.51 1.23 -7.86
C VAL A 24 -0.15 2.40 -8.56
N LEU A 25 -0.26 3.52 -7.84
CA LEU A 25 -0.89 4.74 -8.35
C LEU A 25 0.12 5.56 -9.15
N LEU A 26 -0.17 5.77 -10.44
CA LEU A 26 0.64 6.61 -11.32
C LEU A 26 -0.05 7.95 -11.61
N ASP A 27 0.73 9.03 -11.59
CA ASP A 27 0.31 10.34 -12.07
C ASP A 27 0.55 10.51 -13.58
N PRO A 28 0.19 11.67 -14.18
CA PRO A 28 0.41 11.91 -15.61
C PRO A 28 1.88 11.99 -16.04
N ALA A 29 2.82 12.07 -15.08
CA ALA A 29 4.26 12.08 -15.31
C ALA A 29 4.89 10.70 -15.03
N ASP A 30 4.07 9.65 -14.89
CA ASP A 30 4.47 8.28 -14.57
C ASP A 30 5.31 8.17 -13.29
N ARG A 31 5.05 9.04 -12.33
CA ARG A 31 5.56 8.91 -10.96
C ARG A 31 4.62 8.02 -10.17
N VAL A 32 5.17 7.16 -9.31
CA VAL A 32 4.41 6.32 -8.39
C VAL A 32 4.27 6.99 -7.03
N LEU A 33 3.07 6.98 -6.45
CA LEU A 33 2.86 7.43 -5.07
C LEU A 33 3.29 6.33 -4.08
N LEU A 34 4.15 6.68 -3.13
CA LEU A 34 4.52 5.84 -1.99
C LEU A 34 4.27 6.58 -0.67
N LEU A 35 3.94 5.81 0.36
CA LEU A 35 3.82 6.24 1.74
C LEU A 35 5.12 5.90 2.47
N HIS A 36 5.56 6.80 3.35
CA HIS A 36 6.71 6.61 4.23
C HIS A 36 6.20 6.16 5.58
N GLY A 37 6.59 4.96 5.99
CA GLY A 37 6.27 4.44 7.31
C GLY A 37 7.50 4.00 8.07
N HIS A 38 7.30 3.73 9.35
CA HIS A 38 8.33 3.31 10.28
C HIS A 38 7.73 2.44 11.38
N GLU A 39 8.58 1.70 12.11
CA GLU A 39 8.13 0.99 13.30
C GLU A 39 7.63 2.01 14.35
N PRO A 40 6.42 1.82 14.94
CA PRO A 40 5.87 2.76 15.92
C PRO A 40 6.80 3.02 17.11
N ASP A 41 7.53 2.00 17.55
CA ASP A 41 8.43 2.04 18.70
C ASP A 41 9.88 2.39 18.32
N ASP A 42 10.23 2.39 17.03
CA ASP A 42 11.55 2.77 16.51
C ASP A 42 11.45 3.51 15.15
N PRO A 43 11.29 4.85 15.15
CA PRO A 43 11.20 5.63 13.92
C PRO A 43 12.44 5.61 13.03
N ALA A 44 13.57 5.06 13.49
CA ALA A 44 14.77 4.89 12.66
C ALA A 44 14.70 3.63 11.78
N ASP A 45 13.80 2.69 12.08
CA ASP A 45 13.46 1.57 11.20
C ASP A 45 12.31 2.01 10.28
N ASP A 46 12.66 2.57 9.11
CA ASP A 46 11.73 3.20 8.18
C ASP A 46 11.80 2.61 6.76
N TRP A 47 10.69 2.74 6.02
CA TRP A 47 10.56 2.23 4.67
C TRP A 47 9.46 2.94 3.87
N TRP A 48 9.55 2.83 2.56
CA TRP A 48 8.51 3.26 1.62
C TRP A 48 7.70 2.08 1.12
N PHE A 49 6.40 2.27 0.99
CA PHE A 49 5.48 1.24 0.48
C PHE A 49 4.31 1.87 -0.28
N THR A 50 3.62 1.07 -1.09
CA THR A 50 2.43 1.50 -1.82
C THR A 50 1.23 1.69 -0.88
N PRO A 51 0.35 2.68 -1.13
CA PRO A 51 -0.95 2.75 -0.47
C PRO A 51 -1.72 1.43 -0.58
N GLY A 52 -2.54 1.14 0.43
CA GLY A 52 -3.41 -0.03 0.46
C GLY A 52 -3.32 -0.82 1.76
N GLY A 53 -4.37 -1.59 2.02
CA GLY A 53 -4.56 -2.33 3.26
C GLY A 53 -5.39 -3.59 3.09
N GLY A 54 -5.90 -4.06 4.22
CA GLY A 54 -6.58 -5.35 4.32
C GLY A 54 -8.03 -5.27 3.89
N LEU A 55 -8.57 -6.41 3.48
CA LEU A 55 -10.02 -6.51 3.25
C LEU A 55 -10.79 -6.39 4.57
N GLU A 56 -11.88 -5.65 4.51
CA GLU A 56 -12.87 -5.50 5.57
C GLU A 56 -14.21 -6.12 5.15
N GLY A 57 -14.79 -6.93 6.03
CA GLY A 57 -16.07 -7.61 5.77
C GLY A 57 -16.05 -8.45 4.49
N ASP A 58 -17.02 -8.19 3.61
CA ASP A 58 -17.23 -8.92 2.35
C ASP A 58 -16.69 -8.18 1.12
N GLU A 59 -15.88 -7.13 1.31
CA GLU A 59 -15.40 -6.35 0.18
C GLU A 59 -14.44 -7.15 -0.72
N SER A 60 -14.48 -6.85 -2.02
CA SER A 60 -13.48 -7.34 -2.96
C SER A 60 -12.16 -6.60 -2.78
N ARG A 61 -11.06 -7.20 -3.24
CA ARG A 61 -9.74 -6.54 -3.26
C ARG A 61 -9.72 -5.22 -4.04
N ALA A 62 -10.52 -5.11 -5.10
CA ALA A 62 -10.64 -3.86 -5.84
C ALA A 62 -11.34 -2.77 -5.01
N GLN A 63 -12.36 -3.14 -4.23
CA GLN A 63 -13.03 -2.22 -3.30
C GLN A 63 -12.08 -1.78 -2.18
N ALA A 64 -11.36 -2.73 -1.57
CA ALA A 64 -10.34 -2.43 -0.56
C ALA A 64 -9.26 -1.47 -1.11
N ALA A 65 -8.74 -1.73 -2.32
CA ALA A 65 -7.76 -0.86 -2.97
C ALA A 65 -8.23 0.59 -3.10
N LEU A 66 -9.49 0.81 -3.49
CA LEU A 66 -10.06 2.15 -3.67
C LEU A 66 -10.36 2.82 -2.33
N ARG A 67 -10.89 2.08 -1.35
CA ARG A 67 -11.17 2.57 0.00
C ARG A 67 -9.87 3.04 0.66
N GLU A 68 -8.89 2.17 0.76
CA GLU A 68 -7.60 2.44 1.42
C GLU A 68 -6.89 3.61 0.75
N LEU A 69 -6.87 3.66 -0.58
CA LEU A 69 -6.28 4.80 -1.29
C LEU A 69 -6.97 6.13 -0.92
N ALA A 70 -8.30 6.14 -0.83
CA ALA A 70 -9.03 7.33 -0.43
C ALA A 70 -8.77 7.72 1.04
N GLU A 71 -8.72 6.74 1.94
CA GLU A 71 -8.49 6.95 3.37
C GLU A 71 -7.08 7.48 3.65
N GLU A 72 -6.06 6.87 3.05
CA GLU A 72 -4.64 7.17 3.27
C GLU A 72 -4.16 8.43 2.51
N THR A 73 -4.79 8.75 1.37
CA THR A 73 -4.26 9.80 0.47
C THR A 73 -5.28 10.88 0.12
N GLY A 74 -6.58 10.65 0.34
CA GLY A 74 -7.65 11.56 -0.08
C GLY A 74 -7.95 11.53 -1.59
N ILE A 75 -7.26 10.69 -2.37
CA ILE A 75 -7.42 10.59 -3.82
C ILE A 75 -8.53 9.59 -4.15
N THR A 76 -9.63 10.10 -4.71
CA THR A 76 -10.80 9.29 -5.13
C THR A 76 -11.03 9.26 -6.64
N ASP A 77 -10.51 10.26 -7.38
CA ASP A 77 -10.62 10.33 -8.83
C ASP A 77 -9.51 9.50 -9.48
N VAL A 78 -9.76 8.19 -9.57
CA VAL A 78 -8.80 7.20 -10.05
C VAL A 78 -9.43 6.26 -11.07
N ALA A 79 -8.66 5.95 -12.11
CA ALA A 79 -8.97 4.87 -13.03
C ALA A 79 -8.24 3.61 -12.54
N LEU A 80 -8.99 2.69 -11.92
CA LEU A 80 -8.45 1.40 -11.48
C LEU A 80 -8.29 0.47 -12.69
N GLY A 81 -7.08 -0.01 -12.88
CA GLY A 81 -6.68 -0.94 -13.93
C GLY A 81 -6.58 -2.39 -13.45
N PRO A 82 -5.85 -3.24 -14.19
CA PRO A 82 -5.70 -4.65 -13.87
C PRO A 82 -4.83 -4.87 -12.62
N VAL A 83 -4.87 -6.11 -12.12
CA VAL A 83 -3.89 -6.59 -11.15
C VAL A 83 -2.57 -6.81 -11.88
N LEU A 84 -1.53 -6.13 -11.42
CA LEU A 84 -0.17 -6.25 -11.94
C LEU A 84 0.54 -7.45 -11.34
N TRP A 85 0.53 -7.52 -10.01
CA TRP A 85 1.38 -8.42 -9.25
C TRP A 85 0.64 -9.06 -8.08
N ARG A 86 1.11 -10.25 -7.69
CA ARG A 86 0.71 -10.92 -6.46
C ARG A 86 1.94 -11.24 -5.65
N ARG A 87 1.89 -11.00 -4.34
CA ARG A 87 3.01 -11.30 -3.43
C ARG A 87 2.47 -11.90 -2.15
N ARG A 88 3.16 -12.91 -1.63
CA ARG A 88 3.01 -13.32 -0.23
C ARG A 88 4.19 -12.77 0.55
N CYS A 89 3.95 -12.11 1.67
CA CYS A 89 5.03 -11.64 2.54
C CYS A 89 4.72 -11.90 4.01
N SER A 90 5.79 -12.00 4.79
CA SER A 90 5.71 -12.13 6.25
C SER A 90 6.75 -11.22 6.88
N PHE A 91 6.35 -10.34 7.81
CA PHE A 91 7.27 -9.39 8.42
C PHE A 91 6.85 -9.00 9.85
N PRO A 92 7.79 -8.69 10.75
CA PRO A 92 7.46 -8.10 12.05
C PRO A 92 7.08 -6.63 11.87
N PHE A 93 6.00 -6.20 12.54
CA PHE A 93 5.59 -4.79 12.60
C PHE A 93 4.64 -4.59 13.78
N ALA A 94 4.82 -3.51 14.55
CA ALA A 94 4.01 -3.18 15.73
C ALA A 94 3.98 -4.31 16.76
N GLY A 95 5.16 -4.87 17.06
CA GLY A 95 5.33 -5.93 18.07
C GLY A 95 4.74 -7.31 17.71
N ARG A 96 4.30 -7.53 16.46
CA ARG A 96 3.74 -8.81 16.00
C ARG A 96 4.20 -9.16 14.59
N ARG A 97 4.01 -10.42 14.18
CA ARG A 97 4.27 -10.86 12.81
C ARG A 97 2.99 -10.76 11.97
N TRP A 98 3.12 -10.19 10.77
CA TRP A 98 2.05 -10.05 9.79
C TRP A 98 2.30 -10.97 8.62
N ASP A 99 1.30 -11.79 8.26
CA ASP A 99 1.32 -12.61 7.04
C ASP A 99 0.31 -12.06 6.05
N GLN A 100 0.76 -11.68 4.85
CA GLN A 100 -0.09 -11.02 3.86
C GLN A 100 -0.08 -11.72 2.51
N ASP A 101 -1.25 -11.84 1.89
CA ASP A 101 -1.50 -12.19 0.49
C ASP A 101 -1.92 -10.91 -0.26
N GLU A 102 -0.91 -10.22 -0.78
CA GLU A 102 -0.99 -8.90 -1.38
C GLU A 102 -1.24 -8.97 -2.88
N TRP A 103 -2.21 -8.19 -3.36
CA TRP A 103 -2.50 -8.01 -4.78
C TRP A 103 -2.31 -6.54 -5.15
N TYR A 104 -1.44 -6.27 -6.12
CA TYR A 104 -1.08 -4.93 -6.56
C TYR A 104 -1.92 -4.55 -7.78
N TYR A 105 -2.77 -3.54 -7.64
CA TYR A 105 -3.56 -2.97 -8.73
C TYR A 105 -2.84 -1.78 -9.35
N LEU A 106 -2.86 -1.70 -10.68
CA LEU A 106 -2.54 -0.45 -11.37
C LEU A 106 -3.67 0.54 -11.13
N ALA A 107 -3.33 1.80 -10.82
CA ALA A 107 -4.28 2.90 -10.90
C ALA A 107 -3.62 4.11 -11.57
N ARG A 108 -4.44 4.94 -12.23
CA ARG A 108 -3.99 6.24 -12.75
C ARG A 108 -4.87 7.36 -12.20
N THR A 109 -4.26 8.51 -11.92
CA THR A 109 -4.97 9.72 -11.49
C THR A 109 -4.39 10.96 -12.16
N THR A 110 -5.15 12.05 -12.15
CA THR A 110 -4.66 13.39 -12.48
C THR A 110 -4.39 14.24 -11.24
N ARG A 111 -4.76 13.76 -10.04
CA ARG A 111 -4.53 14.46 -8.77
C ARG A 111 -3.23 14.02 -8.11
N THR A 112 -2.40 14.99 -7.74
CA THR A 112 -1.12 14.74 -7.06
C THR A 112 -1.07 15.25 -5.63
N ALA A 113 -2.00 16.15 -5.25
CA ALA A 113 -2.14 16.59 -3.87
C ALA A 113 -2.72 15.44 -3.03
N THR A 114 -2.01 15.10 -1.94
CA THR A 114 -2.43 14.09 -0.98
C THR A 114 -2.81 14.73 0.34
N ALA A 115 -3.87 14.23 0.95
CA ALA A 115 -4.28 14.56 2.30
C ALA A 115 -4.93 13.32 2.90
N ALA A 116 -4.27 12.68 3.86
CA ALA A 116 -4.84 11.54 4.57
C ALA A 116 -6.12 11.96 5.28
N THR A 117 -7.19 11.19 5.13
CA THR A 117 -8.54 11.56 5.59
C THR A 117 -9.06 10.68 6.72
N ALA A 118 -8.65 9.41 6.77
CA ALA A 118 -9.21 8.43 7.70
C ALA A 118 -8.22 7.33 8.07
N LEU A 119 -7.00 7.71 8.44
CA LEU A 119 -5.99 6.75 8.91
C LEU A 119 -6.49 5.97 10.13
N THR A 120 -6.12 4.70 10.22
CA THR A 120 -6.26 3.91 11.44
C THR A 120 -5.36 4.47 12.55
N GLU A 121 -5.57 4.02 13.78
CA GLU A 121 -4.72 4.42 14.90
C GLU A 121 -3.27 3.95 14.73
N LEU A 122 -3.08 2.77 14.12
CA LEU A 122 -1.74 2.27 13.85
C LEU A 122 -1.03 3.14 12.81
N GLU A 123 -1.69 3.42 11.67
CA GLU A 123 -1.12 4.26 10.61
C GLU A 123 -0.81 5.68 11.08
N ARG A 124 -1.66 6.28 11.92
CA ARG A 124 -1.37 7.60 12.50
C ARG A 124 -0.06 7.64 13.29
N ARG A 125 0.35 6.52 13.88
CA ARG A 125 1.59 6.41 14.65
C ARG A 125 2.79 5.95 13.83
N SER A 126 2.56 5.44 12.61
CA SER A 126 3.57 4.74 11.83
C SER A 126 3.74 5.26 10.40
N VAL A 127 2.94 6.23 9.95
CA VAL A 127 3.03 6.84 8.61
C VAL A 127 3.40 8.31 8.75
N ALA A 128 4.59 8.65 8.26
CA ALA A 128 5.16 10.00 8.39
C ALA A 128 4.86 10.90 7.18
N GLY A 129 4.49 10.33 6.02
CA GLY A 129 4.16 11.13 4.85
C GLY A 129 3.97 10.34 3.57
N ALA A 130 3.85 11.06 2.47
CA ALA A 130 3.69 10.50 1.14
C ALA A 130 4.53 11.28 0.12
N ARG A 131 5.03 10.59 -0.91
CA ARG A 131 5.85 11.19 -1.97
C ARG A 131 5.59 10.51 -3.30
N TRP A 132 5.60 11.32 -4.36
CA TRP A 132 5.65 10.85 -5.73
C TRP A 132 7.09 10.59 -6.15
N TRP A 133 7.36 9.37 -6.60
CA TRP A 133 8.67 8.86 -6.99
C TRP A 133 8.72 8.55 -8.48
N THR A 134 9.73 9.05 -9.17
CA THR A 134 10.07 8.57 -10.51
C THR A 134 10.76 7.21 -10.42
N CYS A 135 10.64 6.40 -11.48
CA CYS A 135 11.40 5.15 -11.60
C CYS A 135 12.92 5.36 -11.44
N ARG A 136 13.44 6.50 -11.91
CA ARG A 136 14.87 6.86 -11.80
C ARG A 136 15.29 7.17 -10.38
N GLU A 137 14.46 7.85 -9.60
CA GLU A 137 14.74 8.10 -8.17
C GLU A 137 14.75 6.78 -7.40
N LEU A 138 13.76 5.91 -7.62
CA LEU A 138 13.72 4.58 -6.98
C LEU A 138 14.93 3.73 -7.33
N ALA A 139 15.43 3.77 -8.56
CA ALA A 139 16.61 3.01 -8.97
C ALA A 139 17.92 3.52 -8.35
N ARG A 140 17.93 4.71 -7.73
CA ARG A 140 19.12 5.37 -7.18
C ARG A 140 19.06 5.60 -5.68
N THR A 141 17.91 5.36 -5.06
CA THR A 141 17.76 5.59 -3.64
C THR A 141 18.50 4.53 -2.83
N HIS A 142 18.94 4.93 -1.65
CA HIS A 142 19.45 4.03 -0.61
C HIS A 142 18.40 3.79 0.49
N GLU A 143 17.23 4.43 0.38
CA GLU A 143 16.11 4.23 1.28
C GLU A 143 15.47 2.85 1.03
N THR A 144 14.96 2.23 2.10
CA THR A 144 14.24 0.96 2.01
C THR A 144 12.92 1.15 1.28
N VAL A 145 12.67 0.37 0.23
CA VAL A 145 11.41 0.43 -0.52
C VAL A 145 10.87 -0.98 -0.70
N TYR A 146 9.61 -1.19 -0.34
CA TYR A 146 8.88 -2.44 -0.57
C TYR A 146 7.82 -2.27 -1.66
N PRO A 147 7.67 -3.26 -2.56
CA PRO A 147 8.52 -4.46 -2.69
C PRO A 147 9.97 -4.13 -3.13
N THR A 148 10.96 -4.90 -2.70
CA THR A 148 12.40 -4.60 -2.93
C THR A 148 12.79 -4.42 -4.40
N ARG A 149 12.04 -5.04 -5.32
CA ARG A 149 12.24 -4.89 -6.78
C ARG A 149 11.34 -3.84 -7.43
N LEU A 150 10.70 -2.96 -6.67
CA LEU A 150 9.71 -2.01 -7.20
C LEU A 150 10.27 -1.16 -8.34
N ALA A 151 11.50 -0.69 -8.26
CA ALA A 151 12.11 0.10 -9.34
C ALA A 151 12.18 -0.66 -10.67
N GLY A 152 12.56 -1.95 -10.62
CA GLY A 152 12.62 -2.80 -11.82
C GLY A 152 11.24 -3.15 -12.36
N LEU A 153 10.30 -3.46 -11.46
CA LEU A 153 8.91 -3.75 -11.81
C LEU A 153 8.21 -2.54 -12.45
N LEU A 154 8.43 -1.35 -11.89
CA LEU A 154 7.88 -0.11 -12.41
C LEU A 154 8.48 0.20 -13.79
N ARG A 155 9.79 0.01 -14.00
CA ARG A 155 10.41 0.18 -15.32
C ARG A 155 9.74 -0.70 -16.36
N THR A 156 9.63 -2.00 -16.10
CA THR A 156 8.96 -2.95 -17.01
C THR A 156 7.52 -2.54 -17.29
N LEU A 157 6.77 -2.14 -16.25
CA LEU A 157 5.40 -1.64 -16.42
C LEU A 157 5.30 -0.41 -17.34
N LEU A 158 6.24 0.52 -17.24
CA LEU A 158 6.25 1.74 -18.05
C LEU A 158 6.71 1.50 -19.49
N ASP A 159 7.67 0.59 -19.68
CA ASP A 159 8.24 0.28 -21.00
C ASP A 159 7.35 -0.67 -21.81
N GLU A 160 6.75 -1.68 -21.15
CA GLU A 160 6.03 -2.79 -21.79
C GLU A 160 4.51 -2.73 -21.56
N GLY A 161 4.05 -1.93 -20.59
CA GLY A 161 2.65 -1.87 -20.17
C GLY A 161 2.30 -2.91 -19.09
N PRO A 162 1.03 -2.95 -18.64
CA PRO A 162 0.58 -3.93 -17.67
C PRO A 162 0.67 -5.34 -18.26
N PRO A 163 1.07 -6.36 -17.46
CA PRO A 163 1.17 -7.73 -17.96
C PRO A 163 -0.23 -8.28 -18.32
N ALA A 164 -0.28 -9.21 -19.27
CA ALA A 164 -1.53 -9.85 -19.68
C ALA A 164 -2.19 -10.66 -18.55
N GLU A 165 -1.36 -11.22 -17.66
CA GLU A 165 -1.79 -11.92 -16.45
C GLU A 165 -0.96 -11.45 -15.24
N PRO A 166 -1.52 -11.48 -14.01
CA PRO A 166 -0.80 -11.05 -12.82
C PRO A 166 0.49 -11.85 -12.59
N VAL A 167 1.61 -11.17 -12.41
CA VAL A 167 2.90 -11.82 -12.13
C VAL A 167 3.02 -12.12 -10.63
N THR A 168 3.36 -13.37 -10.29
CA THR A 168 3.69 -13.74 -8.92
C THR A 168 5.11 -13.29 -8.60
N LEU A 169 5.25 -12.41 -7.60
CA LEU A 169 6.53 -11.99 -7.07
C LEU A 169 7.04 -13.00 -6.04
N ASP A 170 8.36 -13.08 -5.89
CA ASP A 170 8.99 -13.91 -4.88
C ASP A 170 8.48 -13.54 -3.48
N THR A 171 8.33 -14.57 -2.64
CA THR A 171 7.94 -14.40 -1.24
C THR A 171 9.02 -13.62 -0.49
N GLU A 172 8.61 -12.57 0.21
CA GLU A 172 9.52 -11.74 0.99
C GLU A 172 9.23 -11.98 2.48
N ILE A 173 10.17 -12.65 3.16
CA ILE A 173 10.11 -12.93 4.59
C ILE A 173 11.21 -12.09 5.26
N VAL A 174 10.79 -11.18 6.14
CA VAL A 174 11.67 -10.33 6.96
C VAL A 174 11.63 -10.80 8.40
#